data_AF-A0AAD4N4M8-F1
#
_entry.id   AF-A0AAD4N4M8-F1
#
_cell.length_a   1.000
_cell.length_b   1.000
_cell.length_c   1.000
_cell.angle_alpha   90.00
_cell.angle_beta   90.00
_cell.angle_gamma   90.00
#
_symmetry.space_group_name_H-M   'P 1'
#
loop_
_entity.id
_entity.type
_entity.pdbx_description
1 polymer ?
#
loop_
_entity_poly.entity_id
_entity_poly.type
_entity_poly.pdbx_seq_one_letter_code
_entity_poly.pdbx_strand_id
1 'polypeptide(L)'
;MAYFRGFLAVLRAARIPAWPTQPAPNRRAPDRDRCSLHGSTAVSTRFHYKPYNPHQDIKDPKRQDPEFFERAAGTVKLDEYYFDNMKLLWNEIVGSQRALVMKAQDQLIGNYTDYGLPKIDPTKPRLEYRHVESLRNAPESVKKIFSIEYGQKKDMTTVIKKEMAEKVVRHGYDKSSPQAKIAWATCCIRYWTALTEEMLKQNPDRARPKWFRKRIFTILNYRNTHLKYLNMHDSAEFDRVVKTLKLAYHIPKPHDKDRQFSNLTRKIWTEKMLRKRVVDEKEKKLKALHEQILAHRDDRMKEINEEMQRLSDEKKEIEETLHNIDVKHGKIVEGVVGKYQQKLVEELTEISLQAALFYHPKPDMFRASTARLRENLKQQHKEKEQEQKKQ
;
A
#
# COMPACT_ATOMS: atom_id res chain seq x y z
N MET A 1 -101.68 -6.53 -42.47
CA MET A 1 -101.15 -6.83 -41.11
C MET A 1 -100.56 -5.57 -40.50
N ALA A 2 -101.45 -4.65 -40.11
CA ALA A 2 -101.17 -3.68 -39.06
C ALA A 2 -101.47 -4.35 -37.69
N TYR A 3 -101.35 -3.61 -36.58
CA TYR A 3 -101.60 -4.03 -35.18
C TYR A 3 -100.39 -4.76 -34.55
N PHE A 4 -99.69 -4.30 -33.51
CA PHE A 4 -100.02 -3.44 -32.35
C PHE A 4 -98.74 -2.66 -31.95
N ARG A 5 -98.65 -1.35 -32.19
CA ARG A 5 -98.89 -0.32 -31.15
C ARG A 5 -99.80 -0.79 -29.99
N GLY A 6 -99.30 -0.66 -28.77
CA GLY A 6 -100.14 -0.57 -27.58
C GLY A 6 -99.79 -1.58 -26.50
N PHE A 7 -98.80 -1.26 -25.68
CA PHE A 7 -98.92 -1.44 -24.22
C PHE A 7 -98.01 -0.46 -23.47
N LEU A 8 -98.01 0.79 -23.95
CA LEU A 8 -98.03 1.92 -23.03
C LEU A 8 -99.51 2.05 -22.61
N ALA A 9 -99.76 2.03 -21.29
CA ALA A 9 -101.04 2.35 -20.62
C ALA A 9 -101.87 1.19 -20.02
N VAL A 10 -101.28 0.37 -19.15
CA VAL A 10 -101.88 0.00 -17.84
C VAL A 10 -100.71 -0.33 -16.89
N LEU A 11 -100.05 0.66 -16.28
CA LEU A 11 -100.20 0.91 -14.85
C LEU A 11 -99.72 2.33 -14.55
N ARG A 12 -100.57 3.30 -14.90
CA ARG A 12 -100.55 4.63 -14.31
C ARG A 12 -101.47 4.58 -13.08
N ALA A 13 -100.99 4.03 -11.97
CA ALA A 13 -101.55 4.27 -10.62
C ALA A 13 -100.74 3.51 -9.56
N ALA A 14 -99.53 3.98 -9.26
CA ALA A 14 -98.91 3.74 -7.97
C ALA A 14 -97.83 4.81 -7.73
N ARG A 15 -98.27 5.95 -7.23
CA ARG A 15 -97.42 6.99 -6.65
C ARG A 15 -96.90 6.42 -5.32
N ILE A 16 -95.71 5.84 -5.34
CA ILE A 16 -95.02 5.32 -4.14
C ILE A 16 -93.81 6.25 -3.91
N PRO A 17 -93.60 6.72 -2.67
CA PRO A 17 -92.91 7.99 -2.39
C PRO A 17 -91.41 7.96 -2.72
N ALA A 18 -90.93 9.11 -3.18
CA ALA A 18 -89.53 9.39 -3.39
C ALA A 18 -88.74 9.20 -2.08
N TRP A 19 -87.87 8.20 -2.07
CA TRP A 19 -86.80 8.09 -1.08
C TRP A 19 -85.68 9.06 -1.47
N PRO A 20 -85.03 9.74 -0.49
CA PRO A 20 -84.03 10.75 -0.79
C PRO A 20 -82.82 10.11 -1.48
N THR A 21 -82.55 10.54 -2.72
CA THR A 21 -81.30 10.27 -3.41
C THR A 21 -80.16 10.92 -2.63
N GLN A 22 -79.43 10.11 -1.88
CA GLN A 22 -78.13 10.54 -1.34
C GLN A 22 -77.21 10.88 -2.52
N PRO A 23 -76.46 12.00 -2.47
CA PRO A 23 -75.48 12.32 -3.49
C PRO A 23 -74.43 11.23 -3.55
N ALA A 24 -74.12 10.78 -4.77
CA ALA A 24 -73.07 9.80 -5.03
C ALA A 24 -71.77 10.22 -4.33
N PRO A 25 -71.15 9.36 -3.50
CA PRO A 25 -69.88 9.70 -2.87
C PRO A 25 -68.80 9.77 -3.95
N ASN A 26 -68.17 10.95 -4.03
CA ASN A 26 -66.93 11.20 -4.75
C ASN A 26 -65.99 9.99 -4.66
N ARG A 27 -65.55 9.43 -5.79
CA ARG A 27 -64.40 8.52 -5.85
C ARG A 27 -63.14 9.29 -5.48
N ARG A 28 -62.92 9.48 -4.17
CA ARG A 28 -61.60 9.73 -3.61
C ARG A 28 -60.92 8.39 -3.37
N ALA A 29 -59.61 8.39 -3.57
CA ALA A 29 -58.71 7.26 -3.42
C ALA A 29 -58.96 6.48 -2.12
N PRO A 30 -58.76 5.15 -2.09
CA PRO A 30 -58.98 4.37 -0.89
C PRO A 30 -58.05 4.83 0.23
N ASP A 31 -58.67 5.23 1.34
CA ASP A 31 -58.05 5.47 2.63
C ASP A 31 -57.18 4.28 3.03
N ARG A 32 -55.97 4.62 3.49
CA ARG A 32 -54.93 3.69 3.95
C ARG A 32 -55.20 3.13 5.35
N ASP A 33 -56.45 2.88 5.72
CA ASP A 33 -56.78 2.36 7.05
C ASP A 33 -57.53 1.03 6.95
N ARG A 34 -56.82 0.00 6.48
CA ARG A 34 -57.12 -1.40 6.85
C ARG A 34 -55.91 -1.95 7.59
N CYS A 35 -55.94 -1.77 8.90
CA CYS A 35 -55.09 -2.48 9.84
C CYS A 35 -55.32 -3.98 9.69
N SER A 36 -54.29 -4.70 9.23
CA SER A 36 -54.20 -6.14 9.39
C SER A 36 -54.03 -6.45 10.88
N LEU A 37 -55.12 -6.85 11.52
CA LEU A 37 -55.13 -7.46 12.86
C LEU A 37 -54.54 -8.87 12.78
N HIS A 38 -53.21 -9.01 12.64
CA HIS A 38 -52.45 -10.19 13.07
C HIS A 38 -50.96 -9.82 13.09
N GLY A 39 -50.45 -9.55 14.30
CA GLY A 39 -49.06 -9.16 14.55
C GLY A 39 -49.01 -8.19 15.72
N SER A 40 -48.89 -8.75 16.92
CA SER A 40 -48.56 -8.08 18.19
C SER A 40 -48.08 -6.63 18.07
N THR A 41 -48.98 -5.69 18.32
CA THR A 41 -48.68 -4.33 18.73
C THR A 41 -48.06 -4.34 20.13
N ALA A 42 -46.79 -4.71 20.20
CA ALA A 42 -45.91 -4.35 21.29
C ALA A 42 -44.91 -3.32 20.74
N VAL A 43 -45.20 -2.04 20.99
CA VAL A 43 -44.20 -0.96 21.12
C VAL A 43 -43.07 -1.00 20.07
N SER A 44 -43.41 -0.86 18.79
CA SER A 44 -42.46 -0.40 17.78
C SER A 44 -42.54 1.13 17.67
N THR A 45 -42.38 1.82 18.81
CA THR A 45 -41.64 3.07 18.72
C THR A 45 -40.29 2.66 18.15
N ARG A 46 -39.93 3.23 17.01
CA ARG A 46 -38.62 3.02 16.40
C ARG A 46 -37.59 3.50 17.42
N PHE A 47 -37.18 2.63 18.33
CA PHE A 47 -35.98 2.83 19.13
C PHE A 47 -34.86 2.81 18.11
N HIS A 48 -34.56 3.97 17.55
CA HIS A 48 -33.32 4.22 16.84
C HIS A 48 -32.22 4.00 17.89
N TYR A 49 -31.77 2.76 18.02
CA TYR A 49 -30.57 2.45 18.78
C TYR A 49 -29.48 3.39 18.28
N LYS A 50 -29.00 4.25 19.17
CA LYS A 50 -27.84 5.08 18.87
C LYS A 50 -26.73 4.11 18.45
N PRO A 51 -26.10 4.31 17.29
CA PRO A 51 -25.06 3.40 16.83
C PRO A 51 -23.99 3.31 17.93
N TYR A 52 -23.53 2.08 18.22
CA TYR A 52 -22.49 1.83 19.22
C TYR A 52 -21.22 2.67 18.99
N ASN A 53 -20.97 3.08 17.74
CA ASN A 53 -19.98 4.08 17.39
C ASN A 53 -20.62 5.21 16.55
N PRO A 54 -20.87 6.40 17.13
CA PRO A 54 -21.34 7.55 16.40
C PRO A 54 -20.26 8.05 15.43
N HIS A 55 -20.68 8.52 14.27
CA HIS A 55 -19.77 9.14 13.32
C HIS A 55 -19.17 10.41 13.90
N GLN A 56 -17.85 10.56 13.79
CA GLN A 56 -17.14 11.77 14.21
C GLN A 56 -16.61 12.50 12.97
N ASP A 57 -17.01 13.75 12.80
CA ASP A 57 -16.51 14.61 11.74
C ASP A 57 -15.18 15.23 12.16
N ILE A 58 -14.09 14.80 11.53
CA ILE A 58 -12.78 15.43 11.71
C ILE A 58 -12.70 16.68 10.82
N LYS A 59 -12.55 17.84 11.47
CA LYS A 59 -12.25 19.12 10.82
C LYS A 59 -10.75 19.45 10.82
N ASP A 60 -10.02 18.97 11.82
CA ASP A 60 -8.58 19.27 11.94
C ASP A 60 -7.77 18.57 10.84
N PRO A 61 -6.90 19.29 10.10
CA PRO A 61 -6.06 18.68 9.07
C PRO A 61 -5.11 17.62 9.62
N LYS A 62 -4.50 17.87 10.78
CA LYS A 62 -3.53 16.95 11.41
C LYS A 62 -4.14 15.57 11.73
N ARG A 63 -5.42 15.55 12.13
CA ARG A 63 -6.15 14.32 12.43
C ARG A 63 -6.59 13.55 11.18
N GLN A 64 -6.41 14.14 9.99
CA GLN A 64 -6.67 13.48 8.72
C GLN A 64 -5.48 12.66 8.21
N ASP A 65 -4.30 12.80 8.83
CA ASP A 65 -3.13 12.01 8.45
C ASP A 65 -3.31 10.53 8.86
N PRO A 66 -3.03 9.56 7.96
CA PRO A 66 -3.12 8.14 8.30
C PRO A 66 -2.24 7.71 9.48
N GLU A 67 -1.10 8.40 9.65
CA GLU A 67 -0.11 8.11 10.70
C GLU A 67 -0.36 8.89 12.00
N PHE A 68 -1.30 9.83 12.02
CA PHE A 68 -1.59 10.63 13.22
C PHE A 68 -1.94 9.75 14.41
N PHE A 69 -2.84 8.80 14.20
CA PHE A 69 -3.29 7.89 15.26
C PHE A 69 -2.21 6.89 15.68
N GLU A 70 -1.30 6.50 14.79
CA GLU A 70 -0.16 5.66 15.16
C GLU A 70 0.84 6.43 16.03
N ARG A 71 1.13 7.69 15.67
CA ARG A 71 1.97 8.58 16.48
C ARG A 71 1.36 8.86 17.86
N ALA A 72 0.06 9.17 17.89
CA ALA A 72 -0.69 9.38 19.13
C ALA A 72 -0.69 8.13 20.02
N ALA A 73 -0.79 6.93 19.43
CA ALA A 73 -0.69 5.68 20.17
C ALA A 73 0.72 5.45 20.76
N GLY A 74 1.77 5.84 20.03
CA GLY A 74 3.16 5.80 20.52
C GLY A 74 3.41 6.68 21.74
N THR A 75 2.73 7.83 21.83
CA THR A 75 2.87 8.77 22.96
C THR A 75 2.12 8.37 24.24
N VAL A 76 1.20 7.40 24.19
CA VAL A 76 0.43 6.99 25.38
C VAL A 76 1.37 6.39 26.45
N LYS A 77 1.15 6.65 27.73
CA LYS A 77 2.00 6.08 28.81
C LYS A 77 1.57 4.65 29.11
N LEU A 78 2.53 3.78 29.49
CA LEU A 78 2.27 2.41 29.96
C LEU A 78 1.84 2.45 31.43
N ASP A 79 0.67 3.02 31.69
CA ASP A 79 0.03 3.08 33.01
C ASP A 79 -1.15 2.11 33.10
N GLU A 80 -1.80 2.04 34.26
CA GLU A 80 -3.02 1.24 34.48
C GLU A 80 -4.14 1.60 33.48
N TYR A 81 -4.14 2.85 33.00
CA TYR A 81 -5.10 3.39 32.05
C TYR A 81 -4.68 3.22 30.58
N TYR A 82 -3.59 2.52 30.28
CA TYR A 82 -3.08 2.34 28.92
C TYR A 82 -4.14 1.77 27.97
N PHE A 83 -4.83 0.71 28.40
CA PHE A 83 -5.85 0.05 27.58
C PHE A 83 -7.08 0.94 27.36
N ASP A 84 -7.45 1.76 28.34
CA ASP A 84 -8.57 2.69 28.22
C ASP A 84 -8.23 3.86 27.29
N ASN A 85 -7.02 4.41 27.41
CA ASN A 85 -6.49 5.42 26.50
C ASN A 85 -6.40 4.89 25.06
N MET A 86 -5.93 3.65 24.88
CA MET A 86 -5.93 2.96 23.59
C MET A 86 -7.34 2.73 23.05
N LYS A 87 -8.30 2.40 23.92
CA LYS A 87 -9.71 2.19 23.55
C LYS A 87 -10.36 3.50 23.08
N LEU A 88 -10.09 4.61 23.76
CA LEU A 88 -10.57 5.94 23.35
C LEU A 88 -10.04 6.30 21.96
N LEU A 89 -8.73 6.13 21.76
CA LEU A 89 -8.08 6.39 20.48
C LEU A 89 -8.62 5.48 19.37
N TRP A 90 -8.85 4.19 19.68
CA TRP A 90 -9.48 3.25 18.75
C TRP A 90 -10.89 3.67 18.35
N ASN A 91 -11.72 4.10 19.31
CA ASN A 91 -13.07 4.55 19.03
C ASN A 91 -13.07 5.78 18.11
N GLU A 92 -12.13 6.71 18.33
CA GLU A 92 -11.90 7.87 17.48
C GLU A 92 -11.45 7.47 16.06
N ILE A 93 -10.53 6.51 15.93
CA ILE A 93 -10.14 5.95 14.62
C ILE A 93 -11.38 5.42 13.88
N VAL A 94 -12.16 4.54 14.51
CA VAL A 94 -13.30 3.90 13.83
C VAL A 94 -14.42 4.90 13.53
N GLY A 95 -14.65 5.86 14.43
CA GLY A 95 -15.66 6.91 14.26
C GLY A 95 -15.31 7.86 13.12
N SER A 96 -14.02 8.18 12.98
CA SER A 96 -13.50 9.10 11.96
C SER A 96 -13.17 8.46 10.61
N GLN A 97 -12.82 7.17 10.60
CA GLN A 97 -12.43 6.45 9.39
C GLN A 97 -13.46 6.58 8.27
N ARG A 98 -14.76 6.63 8.63
CA ARG A 98 -15.83 6.75 7.64
C ARG A 98 -15.79 8.09 6.89
N ALA A 99 -15.40 9.17 7.55
CA ALA A 99 -15.17 10.48 6.93
C ALA A 99 -13.80 10.50 6.23
N LEU A 100 -12.78 9.93 6.86
CA LEU A 100 -11.42 9.89 6.34
C LEU A 100 -11.30 9.12 5.03
N VAL A 101 -11.90 7.93 4.92
CA VAL A 101 -11.78 7.08 3.73
C VAL A 101 -12.30 7.77 2.47
N MET A 102 -13.33 8.62 2.58
CA MET A 102 -13.81 9.39 1.44
C MET A 102 -12.92 10.60 1.13
N LYS A 103 -12.40 11.28 2.16
CA LYS A 103 -11.54 12.47 2.01
C LYS A 103 -10.11 12.14 1.58
N ALA A 104 -9.52 11.08 2.13
CA ALA A 104 -8.15 10.63 1.88
C ALA A 104 -7.89 10.21 0.42
N GLN A 105 -8.95 10.01 -0.36
CA GLN A 105 -8.83 9.58 -1.75
C GLN A 105 -8.64 10.74 -2.74
N ASP A 106 -8.85 11.96 -2.27
CA ASP A 106 -8.56 13.18 -3.01
C ASP A 106 -7.58 14.01 -2.15
N GLN A 107 -6.64 14.72 -2.77
CA GLN A 107 -5.72 15.63 -2.03
C GLN A 107 -6.44 16.92 -1.60
N LEU A 108 -7.71 16.82 -1.23
CA LEU A 108 -8.61 17.92 -0.89
C LEU A 108 -8.77 18.11 0.62
N ILE A 109 -7.79 17.65 1.40
CA ILE A 109 -7.72 17.84 2.85
C ILE A 109 -7.82 19.34 3.14
N GLY A 110 -8.87 19.74 3.86
CA GLY A 110 -9.12 21.15 4.22
C GLY A 110 -9.98 21.96 3.25
N ASN A 111 -10.32 21.46 2.05
CA ASN A 111 -11.20 22.17 1.11
C ASN A 111 -12.65 21.70 1.25
N TYR A 112 -13.41 22.36 2.13
CA TYR A 112 -14.81 22.04 2.45
C TYR A 112 -15.84 22.77 1.59
N THR A 113 -15.44 23.79 0.82
CA THR A 113 -16.39 24.64 0.09
C THR A 113 -16.61 24.15 -1.34
N ASP A 114 -15.53 23.86 -2.07
CA ASP A 114 -15.60 23.70 -3.52
C ASP A 114 -15.31 22.26 -3.99
N TYR A 115 -14.83 21.36 -3.11
CA TYR A 115 -14.45 19.95 -3.40
C TYR A 115 -13.60 19.77 -4.68
N GLY A 116 -12.86 20.80 -5.11
CA GLY A 116 -12.13 20.78 -6.37
C GLY A 116 -13.03 20.63 -7.61
N LEU A 117 -14.30 21.03 -7.53
CA LEU A 117 -15.20 21.17 -8.68
C LEU A 117 -14.90 22.48 -9.44
N PRO A 118 -15.10 22.52 -10.77
CA PRO A 118 -15.03 23.77 -11.53
C PRO A 118 -16.17 24.70 -11.10
N LYS A 119 -15.86 26.00 -10.98
CA LYS A 119 -16.86 27.04 -10.76
C LYS A 119 -17.54 27.36 -12.09
N ILE A 120 -18.79 26.95 -12.22
CA ILE A 120 -19.61 27.27 -13.39
C ILE A 120 -20.20 28.66 -13.21
N ASP A 121 -20.15 29.43 -14.29
CA ASP A 121 -20.93 30.65 -14.44
C ASP A 121 -22.36 30.30 -14.91
N PRO A 122 -23.39 30.58 -14.10
CA PRO A 122 -24.77 30.21 -14.41
C PRO A 122 -25.34 30.95 -15.63
N THR A 123 -24.74 32.07 -16.04
CA THR A 123 -25.17 32.86 -17.20
C THR A 123 -24.81 32.19 -18.53
N LYS A 124 -23.84 31.28 -18.54
CA LYS A 124 -23.42 30.57 -19.75
C LYS A 124 -24.56 29.71 -20.32
N PRO A 125 -24.61 29.54 -21.65
CA PRO A 125 -25.61 28.67 -22.26
C PRO A 125 -25.38 27.21 -21.85
N ARG A 126 -26.46 26.42 -21.83
CA ARG A 126 -26.37 24.98 -21.58
C ARG A 126 -25.47 24.31 -22.62
N LEU A 127 -24.94 23.14 -22.25
CA LEU A 127 -23.89 22.49 -23.01
C LEU A 127 -24.27 22.19 -24.47
N GLU A 128 -25.53 21.80 -24.70
CA GLU A 128 -26.07 21.47 -26.01
C GLU A 128 -26.14 22.70 -26.93
N TYR A 129 -26.33 23.89 -26.36
CA TYR A 129 -26.51 25.14 -27.11
C TYR A 129 -25.22 25.98 -27.20
N ARG A 130 -24.09 25.53 -26.65
CA ARG A 130 -22.83 26.31 -26.58
C ARG A 130 -22.27 26.69 -27.95
N HIS A 131 -22.52 25.86 -28.96
CA HIS A 131 -22.00 26.04 -30.32
C HIS A 131 -23.09 26.48 -31.31
N VAL A 132 -24.28 26.87 -30.84
CA VAL A 132 -25.36 27.35 -31.71
C VAL A 132 -25.14 28.82 -32.03
N GLU A 133 -24.85 29.13 -33.29
CA GLU A 133 -24.57 30.49 -33.76
C GLU A 133 -25.78 31.41 -33.62
N SER A 134 -26.99 30.90 -33.86
CA SER A 134 -28.24 31.65 -33.69
C SER A 134 -28.44 32.19 -32.28
N LEU A 135 -27.89 31.51 -31.26
CA LEU A 135 -27.99 31.94 -29.87
C LEU A 135 -27.03 33.10 -29.55
N ARG A 136 -25.94 33.26 -30.32
CA ARG A 136 -25.00 34.38 -30.14
C ARG A 136 -25.65 35.72 -30.50
N ASN A 137 -26.46 35.72 -31.57
CA ASN A 137 -27.14 36.89 -32.10
C ASN A 137 -28.54 37.13 -31.49
N ALA A 138 -29.02 36.20 -30.66
CA ALA A 138 -30.33 36.29 -30.03
C ALA A 138 -30.42 37.45 -29.01
N PRO A 139 -31.63 38.01 -28.78
CA PRO A 139 -31.84 39.00 -27.73
C PRO A 139 -31.57 38.41 -26.34
N GLU A 140 -31.22 39.27 -25.38
CA GLU A 140 -30.75 38.85 -24.05
C GLU A 140 -31.78 38.02 -23.28
N SER A 141 -33.08 38.30 -23.48
CA SER A 141 -34.18 37.51 -22.93
C SER A 141 -34.11 36.04 -23.37
N VAL A 142 -33.79 35.79 -24.64
CA VAL A 142 -33.66 34.43 -25.19
C VAL A 142 -32.38 33.76 -24.67
N LYS A 143 -31.25 34.49 -24.63
CA LYS A 143 -29.99 33.98 -24.04
C LYS A 143 -30.18 33.52 -22.59
N LYS A 144 -30.93 34.30 -21.81
CA LYS A 144 -31.27 33.98 -20.42
C LYS A 144 -32.07 32.68 -20.29
N ILE A 145 -33.04 32.41 -21.17
CA ILE A 145 -33.82 31.15 -21.14
C ILE A 145 -32.93 29.93 -21.40
N PHE A 146 -31.97 30.04 -22.31
CA PHE A 146 -31.02 28.98 -22.66
C PHE A 146 -29.78 28.92 -21.76
N SER A 147 -29.71 29.79 -20.74
CA SER A 147 -28.64 29.75 -19.74
C SER A 147 -28.75 28.51 -18.84
N ILE A 148 -27.67 28.23 -18.12
CA ILE A 148 -27.61 27.16 -17.11
C ILE A 148 -28.49 27.52 -15.90
N GLU A 149 -28.62 28.79 -15.56
CA GLU A 149 -29.46 29.29 -14.46
C GLU A 149 -30.92 28.84 -14.59
N TYR A 150 -31.50 28.96 -15.79
CA TYR A 150 -32.87 28.53 -16.10
C TYR A 150 -32.95 27.05 -16.48
N GLY A 151 -31.84 26.33 -16.40
CA GLY A 151 -31.73 24.91 -16.69
C GLY A 151 -32.15 24.01 -15.55
N GLN A 152 -32.17 22.71 -15.83
CA GLN A 152 -32.32 21.71 -14.79
C GLN A 152 -30.98 21.50 -14.07
N LYS A 153 -31.01 20.98 -12.83
CA LYS A 153 -29.78 20.58 -12.11
C LYS A 153 -28.91 19.61 -12.92
N LYS A 154 -29.52 18.80 -13.79
CA LYS A 154 -28.81 17.94 -14.76
C LYS A 154 -27.91 18.74 -15.70
N ASP A 155 -28.39 19.86 -16.25
CA ASP A 155 -27.66 20.70 -17.19
C ASP A 155 -26.38 21.23 -16.53
N MET A 156 -26.49 21.76 -15.31
CA MET A 156 -25.33 22.18 -14.52
C MET A 156 -24.33 21.04 -14.29
N THR A 157 -24.81 19.84 -13.91
CA THR A 157 -23.91 18.69 -13.71
C THR A 157 -23.24 18.22 -14.99
N THR A 158 -23.90 18.33 -16.15
CA THR A 158 -23.30 17.95 -17.44
C THR A 158 -22.17 18.89 -17.82
N VAL A 159 -22.31 20.19 -17.57
CA VAL A 159 -21.26 21.17 -17.79
C VAL A 159 -20.08 20.92 -16.85
N ILE A 160 -20.31 20.68 -15.54
CA ILE A 160 -19.25 20.37 -14.57
C ILE A 160 -18.46 19.13 -15.04
N LYS A 161 -19.18 18.08 -15.49
CA LYS A 161 -18.56 16.84 -15.98
C LYS A 161 -17.68 17.09 -17.20
N LYS A 162 -18.16 17.89 -18.15
CA LYS A 162 -17.40 18.20 -19.37
C LYS A 162 -16.17 19.06 -19.06
N GLU A 163 -16.31 20.12 -18.27
CA GLU A 163 -15.16 20.96 -17.87
C GLU A 163 -14.11 20.17 -17.07
N MET A 164 -14.52 19.19 -16.24
CA MET A 164 -13.58 18.30 -15.56
C MET A 164 -12.88 17.33 -16.50
N ALA A 165 -13.60 16.79 -17.50
CA ALA A 165 -13.03 15.91 -18.51
C ALA A 165 -12.03 16.65 -19.40
N GLU A 166 -12.37 17.87 -19.85
CA GLU A 166 -11.53 18.72 -20.70
C GLU A 166 -10.15 19.02 -20.08
N LYS A 167 -10.02 19.06 -18.75
CA LYS A 167 -8.72 19.25 -18.08
C LYS A 167 -7.74 18.09 -18.27
N VAL A 168 -8.26 16.89 -18.53
CA VAL A 168 -7.51 15.63 -18.42
C VAL A 168 -7.40 14.92 -19.77
N VAL A 169 -8.41 15.09 -20.61
CA VAL A 169 -8.52 14.48 -21.93
C VAL A 169 -7.52 15.09 -22.93
N ARG A 170 -6.98 14.25 -23.83
CA ARG A 170 -6.07 14.70 -24.90
C ARG A 170 -6.80 15.33 -26.09
N HIS A 171 -7.98 14.81 -26.46
CA HIS A 171 -8.74 15.26 -27.62
C HIS A 171 -10.22 15.53 -27.29
N GLY A 172 -10.83 16.58 -27.86
CA GLY A 172 -12.18 17.02 -27.47
C GLY A 172 -13.32 16.00 -27.65
N TYR A 173 -13.12 14.98 -28.49
CA TYR A 173 -14.09 13.91 -28.75
C TYR A 173 -13.90 12.66 -27.88
N ASP A 174 -12.95 12.66 -26.95
CA ASP A 174 -12.65 11.50 -26.11
C ASP A 174 -13.72 11.32 -25.02
N LYS A 175 -14.43 10.20 -25.07
CA LYS A 175 -15.45 9.86 -24.08
C LYS A 175 -15.16 8.53 -23.37
N SER A 176 -14.28 7.70 -23.93
CA SER A 176 -14.11 6.31 -23.52
C SER A 176 -12.73 5.98 -22.97
N SER A 177 -11.75 6.89 -23.10
CA SER A 177 -10.43 6.68 -22.53
C SER A 177 -10.45 6.53 -21.01
N PRO A 178 -9.44 5.84 -20.43
CA PRO A 178 -9.28 5.78 -18.99
C PRO A 178 -9.24 7.17 -18.34
N GLN A 179 -8.57 8.12 -18.98
CA GLN A 179 -8.45 9.52 -18.54
C GLN A 179 -9.83 10.20 -18.43
N ALA A 180 -10.65 10.11 -19.48
CA ALA A 180 -12.01 10.65 -19.51
C ALA A 180 -12.89 10.00 -18.42
N LYS A 181 -12.80 8.67 -18.27
CA LYS A 181 -13.56 7.91 -17.26
C LYS A 181 -13.15 8.26 -15.84
N ILE A 182 -11.85 8.45 -15.58
CA ILE A 182 -11.33 8.88 -14.27
C ILE A 182 -11.85 10.28 -13.94
N ALA A 183 -11.79 11.22 -14.89
CA ALA A 183 -12.30 12.58 -14.71
C ALA A 183 -13.81 12.59 -14.44
N TRP A 184 -14.59 11.83 -15.20
CA TRP A 184 -16.03 11.67 -15.00
C TRP A 184 -16.37 11.08 -13.63
N ALA A 185 -15.67 10.00 -13.24
CA ALA A 185 -15.91 9.35 -11.95
C ALA A 185 -15.55 10.28 -10.79
N THR A 186 -14.42 11.00 -10.90
CA THR A 186 -13.97 11.99 -9.91
C THR A 186 -14.97 13.13 -9.75
N CYS A 187 -15.47 13.65 -10.87
CA CYS A 187 -16.53 14.66 -10.88
C CYS A 187 -17.79 14.15 -10.16
N CYS A 188 -18.26 12.94 -10.48
CA CYS A 188 -19.42 12.34 -9.83
C CYS A 188 -19.22 12.20 -8.31
N ILE A 189 -18.05 11.72 -7.87
CA ILE A 189 -17.72 11.55 -6.44
C ILE A 189 -17.75 12.89 -5.72
N ARG A 190 -17.09 13.91 -6.27
CA ARG A 190 -17.03 15.27 -5.68
C ARG A 190 -18.40 15.92 -5.62
N TYR A 191 -19.13 15.89 -6.73
CA TYR A 191 -20.47 16.45 -6.82
C TYR A 191 -21.45 15.76 -5.86
N TRP A 192 -21.42 14.43 -5.77
CA TRP A 192 -22.26 13.70 -4.83
C TRP A 192 -21.84 13.93 -3.37
N THR A 193 -20.56 14.10 -3.09
CA THR A 193 -20.09 14.47 -1.74
C THR A 193 -20.64 15.84 -1.34
N ALA A 194 -20.50 16.85 -2.20
CA ALA A 194 -21.05 18.19 -1.98
C ALA A 194 -22.57 18.17 -1.78
N LEU A 195 -23.29 17.44 -2.64
CA LEU A 195 -24.74 17.26 -2.53
C LEU A 195 -25.13 16.60 -1.21
N THR A 196 -24.34 15.63 -0.73
CA THR A 196 -24.63 14.97 0.54
C THR A 196 -24.52 15.94 1.70
N GLU A 197 -23.52 16.81 1.68
CA GLU A 197 -23.34 17.83 2.72
C GLU A 197 -24.42 18.91 2.65
N GLU A 198 -24.85 19.31 1.45
CA GLU A 198 -26.03 20.17 1.25
C GLU A 198 -27.30 19.54 1.87
N MET A 199 -27.56 18.25 1.60
CA MET A 199 -28.69 17.52 2.16
C MET A 199 -28.64 17.41 3.69
N LEU A 200 -27.45 17.21 4.26
CA LEU A 200 -27.24 17.18 5.71
C LEU A 200 -27.42 18.56 6.34
N LYS A 201 -27.00 19.64 5.68
CA LYS A 201 -27.26 21.02 6.14
C LYS A 201 -28.75 21.33 6.18
N GLN A 202 -29.50 20.89 5.17
CA GLN A 202 -30.96 21.10 5.11
C GLN A 202 -31.71 20.22 6.12
N ASN A 203 -31.21 19.02 6.41
CA ASN A 203 -31.85 18.06 7.31
C ASN A 203 -30.80 17.40 8.24
N PRO A 204 -30.38 18.06 9.32
CA PRO A 204 -29.31 17.57 10.20
C PRO A 204 -29.70 16.28 10.93
N ASP A 205 -30.98 16.09 11.24
CA ASP A 205 -31.48 14.92 11.97
C ASP A 205 -31.54 13.66 11.11
N ARG A 206 -31.47 13.81 9.78
CA ARG A 206 -31.55 12.67 8.86
C ARG A 206 -30.16 12.13 8.57
N ALA A 207 -29.99 10.84 8.83
CA ALA A 207 -28.79 10.12 8.41
C ALA A 207 -28.65 10.12 6.88
N ARG A 208 -27.39 10.16 6.41
CA ARG A 208 -27.05 10.02 4.99
C ARG A 208 -27.76 8.80 4.38
N PRO A 209 -28.49 8.94 3.25
CA PRO A 209 -29.17 7.81 2.63
C PRO A 209 -28.19 6.69 2.25
N LYS A 210 -28.47 5.46 2.72
CA LYS A 210 -27.60 4.30 2.52
C LYS A 210 -27.37 3.98 1.04
N TRP A 211 -28.41 4.09 0.21
CA TRP A 211 -28.33 3.86 -1.24
C TRP A 211 -27.39 4.84 -1.94
N PHE A 212 -27.38 6.10 -1.50
CA PHE A 212 -26.53 7.14 -2.07
C PHE A 212 -25.06 6.90 -1.72
N ARG A 213 -24.78 6.56 -0.46
CA ARG A 213 -23.45 6.16 -0.01
C ARG A 213 -22.91 4.95 -0.79
N LYS A 214 -23.73 3.92 -0.99
CA LYS A 214 -23.36 2.72 -1.78
C LYS A 214 -22.97 3.12 -3.22
N ARG A 215 -23.74 4.02 -3.84
CA ARG A 215 -23.46 4.52 -5.20
C ARG A 215 -22.13 5.25 -5.30
N ILE A 216 -21.80 6.12 -4.33
CA ILE A 216 -20.48 6.79 -4.27
C ILE A 216 -19.37 5.75 -4.24
N PHE A 217 -19.46 4.74 -3.37
CA PHE A 217 -18.45 3.67 -3.28
C PHE A 217 -18.32 2.86 -4.57
N THR A 218 -19.41 2.58 -5.27
CA THR A 218 -19.35 1.88 -6.57
C THR A 218 -18.58 2.70 -7.61
N ILE A 219 -18.85 4.00 -7.72
CA ILE A 219 -18.14 4.88 -8.66
C ILE A 219 -16.68 5.07 -8.26
N LEU A 220 -16.40 5.09 -6.97
CA LEU A 220 -15.04 5.14 -6.45
C LEU A 220 -14.23 3.90 -6.82
N ASN A 221 -14.80 2.70 -6.65
CA ASN A 221 -14.16 1.46 -7.07
C ASN A 221 -13.94 1.47 -8.59
N TYR A 222 -14.92 1.92 -9.36
CA TYR A 222 -14.80 2.11 -10.80
C TYR A 222 -13.63 3.05 -11.17
N ARG A 223 -13.48 4.18 -10.49
CA ARG A 223 -12.34 5.11 -10.67
C ARG A 223 -11.02 4.41 -10.36
N ASN A 224 -10.93 3.71 -9.23
CA ASN A 224 -9.71 3.04 -8.79
C ASN A 224 -9.27 1.93 -9.77
N THR A 225 -10.22 1.21 -10.36
CA THR A 225 -9.94 0.24 -11.43
C THR A 225 -9.29 0.93 -12.64
N HIS A 226 -9.80 2.10 -13.06
CA HIS A 226 -9.23 2.84 -14.18
C HIS A 226 -7.89 3.50 -13.84
N LEU A 227 -7.69 3.98 -12.61
CA LEU A 227 -6.40 4.48 -12.14
C LEU A 227 -5.35 3.38 -12.13
N LYS A 228 -5.71 2.17 -11.67
CA LYS A 228 -4.84 0.99 -11.75
C LYS A 228 -4.49 0.65 -13.19
N TYR A 229 -5.50 0.58 -14.06
CA TYR A 229 -5.31 0.31 -15.48
C TYR A 229 -4.37 1.34 -16.13
N LEU A 230 -4.60 2.63 -15.89
CA LEU A 230 -3.76 3.69 -16.43
C LEU A 230 -2.33 3.60 -15.91
N ASN A 231 -2.12 3.38 -14.61
CA ASN A 231 -0.77 3.22 -14.05
C ASN A 231 -0.02 2.01 -14.61
N MET A 232 -0.72 0.92 -14.94
CA MET A 232 -0.11 -0.28 -15.52
C MET A 232 0.35 -0.07 -16.97
N HIS A 233 -0.38 0.75 -17.74
CA HIS A 233 -0.11 0.93 -19.17
C HIS A 233 0.68 2.20 -19.50
N ASP A 234 0.42 3.31 -18.80
CA ASP A 234 1.01 4.62 -19.03
C ASP A 234 1.19 5.37 -17.70
N SER A 235 2.36 5.20 -17.10
CA SER A 235 2.71 5.83 -15.82
C SER A 235 2.85 7.36 -15.93
N ALA A 236 3.29 7.87 -17.09
CA ALA A 236 3.44 9.32 -17.29
C ALA A 236 2.07 10.03 -17.36
N GLU A 237 1.12 9.44 -18.09
CA GLU A 237 -0.26 9.94 -18.10
C GLU A 237 -0.94 9.79 -16.75
N PHE A 238 -0.69 8.68 -16.05
CA PHE A 238 -1.18 8.50 -14.69
C PHE A 238 -0.75 9.65 -13.78
N ASP A 239 0.54 10.00 -13.76
CA ASP A 239 1.05 11.11 -12.94
C ASP A 239 0.44 12.45 -13.35
N ARG A 240 0.26 12.68 -14.66
CA ARG A 240 -0.42 13.88 -15.18
C ARG A 240 -1.85 13.97 -14.67
N VAL A 241 -2.63 12.89 -14.80
CA VAL A 241 -4.04 12.86 -14.36
C VAL A 241 -4.16 13.05 -12.86
N VAL A 242 -3.31 12.37 -12.08
CA VAL A 242 -3.30 12.48 -10.62
C VAL A 242 -2.98 13.91 -10.17
N LYS A 243 -1.97 14.55 -10.77
CA LYS A 243 -1.61 15.95 -10.49
C LYS A 243 -2.71 16.91 -10.89
N THR A 244 -3.24 16.80 -12.12
CA THR A 244 -4.29 17.70 -12.63
C THR A 244 -5.58 17.62 -11.83
N LEU A 245 -6.02 16.41 -11.49
CA LEU A 245 -7.23 16.21 -10.71
C LEU A 245 -7.02 16.35 -9.19
N LYS A 246 -5.77 16.46 -8.71
CA LYS A 246 -5.43 16.47 -7.28
C LYS A 246 -5.94 15.22 -6.57
N LEU A 247 -5.62 14.05 -7.12
CA LEU A 247 -6.01 12.76 -6.55
C LEU A 247 -4.91 12.21 -5.64
N ALA A 248 -5.30 11.49 -4.59
CA ALA A 248 -4.38 10.70 -3.79
C ALA A 248 -4.56 9.24 -4.20
N TYR A 249 -3.62 8.70 -4.98
CA TYR A 249 -3.65 7.30 -5.36
C TYR A 249 -2.95 6.44 -4.31
N HIS A 250 -3.71 5.53 -3.72
CA HIS A 250 -3.17 4.51 -2.83
C HIS A 250 -3.33 3.15 -3.49
N ILE A 251 -2.22 2.45 -3.69
CA ILE A 251 -2.26 1.06 -4.14
C ILE A 251 -2.92 0.25 -3.00
N PRO A 252 -4.08 -0.40 -3.24
CA PRO A 252 -4.64 -1.29 -2.24
C PRO A 252 -3.62 -2.42 -2.06
N LYS A 253 -3.02 -2.49 -0.86
CA LYS A 253 -2.06 -3.55 -0.56
C LYS A 253 -2.81 -4.89 -0.68
N PRO A 254 -2.32 -5.85 -1.48
CA PRO A 254 -2.99 -7.13 -1.66
C PRO A 254 -3.15 -7.77 -0.30
N HIS A 255 -4.39 -8.07 0.10
CA HIS A 255 -4.82 -8.72 1.34
C HIS A 255 -3.73 -9.02 2.39
N ASP A 256 -3.02 -7.99 2.86
CA ASP A 256 -2.19 -8.13 4.04
C ASP A 256 -3.20 -8.37 5.17
N LYS A 257 -3.17 -9.57 5.74
CA LYS A 257 -3.93 -9.94 6.93
C LYS A 257 -3.76 -8.88 8.04
N ASP A 258 -2.67 -8.12 7.99
CA ASP A 258 -2.24 -7.10 8.96
C ASP A 258 -2.74 -5.66 8.69
N ARG A 259 -3.41 -5.40 7.55
CA ARG A 259 -3.87 -4.04 7.17
C ARG A 259 -5.32 -3.92 6.70
N GLN A 260 -6.07 -5.00 6.56
CA GLN A 260 -7.52 -4.87 6.39
C GLN A 260 -8.12 -4.28 7.67
N PHE A 261 -8.27 -2.96 7.70
CA PHE A 261 -9.00 -2.25 8.76
C PHE A 261 -10.44 -2.77 8.92
N SER A 262 -11.01 -3.47 7.92
CA SER A 262 -12.31 -4.12 8.04
C SER A 262 -12.34 -5.27 9.06
N ASN A 263 -11.18 -5.84 9.40
CA ASN A 263 -11.06 -6.94 10.36
C ASN A 263 -10.17 -6.60 11.55
N LEU A 264 -9.67 -5.35 11.65
CA LEU A 264 -8.87 -4.92 12.77
C LEU A 264 -9.81 -4.69 13.95
N THR A 265 -10.07 -5.73 14.72
CA THR A 265 -10.74 -5.59 16.02
C THR A 265 -9.86 -4.72 16.91
N ARG A 266 -10.45 -3.99 17.88
CA ARG A 266 -9.71 -3.21 18.89
C ARG A 266 -8.50 -3.96 19.42
N LYS A 267 -8.69 -5.24 19.77
CA LYS A 267 -7.64 -6.16 20.24
C LYS A 267 -6.44 -6.23 19.30
N ILE A 268 -6.67 -6.47 18.00
CA ILE A 268 -5.60 -6.63 16.99
C ILE A 268 -4.84 -5.32 16.82
N TRP A 269 -5.56 -4.20 16.78
CA TRP A 269 -4.92 -2.89 16.67
C TRP A 269 -4.07 -2.56 17.89
N THR A 270 -4.59 -2.77 19.10
CA THR A 270 -3.83 -2.54 20.34
C THR A 270 -2.61 -3.45 20.44
N GLU A 271 -2.72 -4.71 20.03
CA GLU A 271 -1.61 -5.65 20.01
C GLU A 271 -0.53 -5.22 19.01
N LYS A 272 -0.93 -4.77 17.81
CA LYS A 272 0.02 -4.24 16.81
C LYS A 272 0.78 -3.03 17.32
N MET A 273 0.09 -2.09 17.98
CA MET A 273 0.74 -0.90 18.56
C MET A 273 1.68 -1.27 19.70
N LEU A 274 1.26 -2.21 20.56
CA LEU A 274 2.11 -2.73 21.63
C LEU A 274 3.37 -3.43 21.07
N ARG A 275 3.23 -4.28 20.06
CA ARG A 275 4.36 -4.94 19.40
C ARG A 275 5.36 -3.94 18.81
N LYS A 276 4.88 -2.92 18.09
CA LYS A 276 5.73 -1.84 17.55
C LYS A 276 6.54 -1.18 18.68
N ARG A 277 5.87 -0.78 19.76
CA ARG A 277 6.52 -0.15 20.90
C ARG A 277 7.53 -1.04 21.61
N VAL A 278 7.23 -2.34 21.75
CA VAL A 278 8.16 -3.32 22.32
C VAL A 278 9.43 -3.42 21.48
N VAL A 279 9.31 -3.37 20.15
CA VAL A 279 10.48 -3.31 19.25
C VAL A 279 11.26 -2.02 19.46
N ASP A 280 10.59 -0.86 19.50
CA ASP A 280 11.25 0.43 19.73
C ASP A 280 12.01 0.47 21.07
N GLU A 281 11.42 -0.05 22.14
CA GLU A 281 12.07 -0.14 23.47
C GLU A 281 13.23 -1.13 23.47
N LYS A 282 13.12 -2.26 22.76
CA LYS A 282 14.24 -3.19 22.57
C LYS A 282 15.39 -2.51 21.83
N GLU A 283 15.11 -1.78 20.76
CA GLU A 283 16.12 -1.06 20.00
C GLU A 283 16.79 0.04 20.84
N LYS A 284 16.04 0.81 21.64
CA LYS A 284 16.62 1.79 22.57
C LYS A 284 17.54 1.14 23.59
N LYS A 285 17.12 0.03 24.20
CA LYS A 285 17.94 -0.72 25.16
C LYS A 285 19.20 -1.29 24.50
N LEU A 286 19.07 -1.86 23.31
CA LEU A 286 20.21 -2.37 22.54
C LEU A 286 21.19 -1.26 22.17
N LYS A 287 20.70 -0.08 21.77
CA LYS A 287 21.54 1.09 21.51
C LYS A 287 22.27 1.55 22.76
N ALA A 288 21.58 1.67 23.90
CA ALA A 288 22.21 2.04 25.16
C ALA A 288 23.28 1.02 25.60
N LEU A 289 23.01 -0.29 25.47
CA LEU A 289 24.00 -1.33 25.73
C LEU A 289 25.18 -1.26 24.75
N HIS A 290 24.91 -0.98 23.48
CA HIS A 290 25.96 -0.83 22.48
C HIS A 290 26.87 0.36 22.80
N GLU A 291 26.31 1.49 23.20
CA GLU A 291 27.04 2.68 23.66
C GLU A 291 27.89 2.38 24.89
N GLN A 292 27.35 1.63 25.87
CA GLN A 292 28.12 1.17 27.04
C GLN A 292 29.28 0.26 26.64
N ILE A 293 29.04 -0.70 25.75
CA ILE A 293 30.09 -1.62 25.26
C ILE A 293 31.18 -0.83 24.51
N LEU A 294 30.81 0.15 23.70
CA LEU A 294 31.77 1.00 23.01
C LEU A 294 32.61 1.82 23.99
N ALA A 295 32.01 2.37 25.03
CA ALA A 295 32.73 3.13 26.06
C ALA A 295 33.77 2.26 26.79
N HIS A 296 33.43 1.00 27.11
CA HIS A 296 34.34 0.08 27.81
C HIS A 296 35.27 -0.70 26.87
N ARG A 297 35.16 -0.51 25.55
CA ARG A 297 35.90 -1.30 24.56
C ARG A 297 37.41 -1.11 24.69
N ASP A 298 37.85 0.14 24.79
CA ASP A 298 39.28 0.46 24.76
C ASP A 298 39.98 0.00 26.04
N ASP A 299 39.32 0.14 27.19
CA ASP A 299 39.85 -0.34 28.47
C ASP A 299 39.95 -1.87 28.49
N ARG A 300 38.90 -2.57 28.03
CA ARG A 300 38.95 -4.03 27.90
C ARG A 300 40.01 -4.50 26.89
N MET A 301 40.22 -3.77 25.80
CA MET A 301 41.28 -4.08 24.83
C MET A 301 42.68 -3.93 25.44
N LYS A 302 42.89 -2.94 26.32
CA LYS A 302 44.15 -2.79 27.06
C LYS A 302 44.37 -3.96 28.01
N GLU A 303 43.37 -4.31 28.82
CA GLU A 303 43.42 -5.47 29.73
C GLU A 303 43.77 -6.76 28.98
N ILE A 304 43.10 -7.02 27.85
CA ILE A 304 43.37 -8.19 27.00
C ILE A 304 44.80 -8.17 26.46
N ASN A 305 45.30 -7.02 26.00
CA ASN A 305 46.66 -6.91 25.48
C ASN A 305 47.71 -7.15 26.57
N GLU A 306 47.50 -6.64 27.78
CA GLU A 306 48.37 -6.88 28.93
C GLU A 306 48.40 -8.36 29.32
N GLU A 307 47.24 -9.01 29.36
CA GLU A 307 47.15 -10.45 29.64
C GLU A 307 47.83 -11.28 28.55
N MET A 308 47.64 -10.93 27.28
CA MET A 308 48.32 -11.57 26.14
C MET A 308 49.85 -11.42 26.21
N GLN A 309 50.36 -10.28 26.68
CA GLN A 309 51.80 -10.08 26.88
C GLN A 309 52.32 -10.98 28.00
N ARG A 310 51.64 -11.00 29.15
CA ARG A 310 52.02 -11.88 30.28
C ARG A 310 52.09 -13.35 29.87
N LEU A 311 51.05 -13.85 29.20
CA LEU A 311 51.02 -15.23 28.71
C LEU A 311 52.10 -15.51 27.67
N SER A 312 52.45 -14.53 26.83
CA SER A 312 53.54 -14.69 25.86
C SER A 312 54.91 -14.78 26.53
N ASP A 313 55.13 -14.07 27.63
CA ASP A 313 56.39 -14.09 28.36
C ASP A 313 56.51 -15.38 29.19
N GLU A 314 55.45 -15.80 29.89
CA GLU A 314 55.39 -17.11 30.55
C GLU A 314 55.63 -18.26 29.57
N LYS A 315 55.06 -18.19 28.37
CA LYS A 315 55.28 -19.20 27.34
C LYS A 315 56.75 -19.28 26.93
N LYS A 316 57.43 -18.14 26.74
CA LYS A 316 58.87 -18.11 26.42
C LYS A 316 59.70 -18.71 27.56
N GLU A 317 59.39 -18.36 28.80
CA GLU A 317 60.09 -18.92 29.96
C GLU A 317 59.91 -20.45 30.05
N ILE A 318 58.70 -20.95 29.78
CA ILE A 318 58.44 -22.39 29.68
C ILE A 318 59.22 -23.02 28.52
N GLU A 319 59.24 -22.38 27.34
CA GLU A 319 60.02 -22.87 26.19
C GLU A 319 61.52 -22.90 26.48
N GLU A 320 62.05 -21.89 27.16
CA GLU A 320 63.44 -21.83 27.62
C GLU A 320 63.74 -22.89 28.67
N THR A 321 62.85 -23.10 29.65
CA THR A 321 63.02 -24.16 30.66
C THR A 321 62.98 -25.55 30.03
N LEU A 322 62.07 -25.80 29.09
CA LEU A 322 62.02 -27.04 28.31
C LEU A 322 63.27 -27.23 27.47
N HIS A 323 63.74 -26.17 26.80
CA HIS A 323 64.97 -26.21 26.01
C HIS A 323 66.18 -26.57 26.90
N ASN A 324 66.29 -25.94 28.08
CA ASN A 324 67.35 -26.23 29.05
C ASN A 324 67.28 -27.67 29.58
N ILE A 325 66.07 -28.21 29.81
CA ILE A 325 65.85 -29.60 30.20
C ILE A 325 66.30 -30.55 29.07
N ASP A 326 65.94 -30.26 27.82
CA ASP A 326 66.32 -31.07 26.66
C ASP A 326 67.84 -31.07 26.42
N VAL A 327 68.51 -29.93 26.64
CA VAL A 327 69.99 -29.83 26.61
C VAL A 327 70.61 -30.68 27.72
N LYS A 328 70.13 -30.58 28.96
CA LYS A 328 70.63 -31.39 30.10
C LYS A 328 70.45 -32.89 29.92
N HIS A 329 69.33 -33.30 29.31
CA HIS A 329 69.07 -34.70 28.98
C HIS A 329 69.79 -35.19 27.71
N GLY A 330 70.59 -34.34 27.06
CA GLY A 330 71.38 -34.71 25.88
C GLY A 330 70.55 -34.97 24.62
N LYS A 331 69.28 -34.52 24.59
CA LYS A 331 68.42 -34.62 23.39
C LYS A 331 68.76 -33.55 22.35
N ILE A 332 69.27 -32.40 22.79
CA ILE A 332 69.71 -31.28 21.96
C ILE A 332 71.13 -30.90 22.37
N VAL A 333 72.04 -30.69 21.40
CA VAL A 333 73.42 -30.23 21.64
C VAL A 333 73.46 -28.71 21.43
N GLU A 334 73.99 -27.96 22.40
CA GLU A 334 74.20 -26.50 22.29
C GLU A 334 75.03 -26.17 21.04
N GLY A 335 74.48 -25.36 20.14
CA GLY A 335 75.18 -24.85 18.94
C GLY A 335 74.97 -25.61 17.62
N VAL A 336 74.15 -26.67 17.58
CA VAL A 336 73.87 -27.39 16.32
C VAL A 336 72.62 -26.83 15.64
N VAL A 337 72.81 -26.03 14.57
CA VAL A 337 71.73 -25.59 13.68
C VAL A 337 71.39 -26.75 12.73
N GLY A 338 70.52 -27.67 13.16
CA GLY A 338 70.04 -28.78 12.32
C GLY A 338 69.16 -29.79 13.07
N LYS A 339 68.13 -30.35 12.40
CA LYS A 339 67.32 -31.45 12.95
C LYS A 339 68.15 -32.74 12.93
N TYR A 340 68.45 -33.31 14.11
CA TYR A 340 69.13 -34.60 14.20
C TYR A 340 68.21 -35.73 13.69
N GLN A 341 68.56 -36.35 12.56
CA GLN A 341 67.89 -37.54 12.05
C GLN A 341 68.70 -38.78 12.44
N GLN A 342 68.26 -39.44 13.52
CA GLN A 342 68.99 -40.50 14.22
C GLN A 342 69.37 -41.72 13.36
N LYS A 343 68.72 -41.92 12.21
CA LYS A 343 68.94 -43.07 11.31
C LYS A 343 69.49 -42.71 9.94
N LEU A 344 69.72 -41.43 9.64
CA LEU A 344 70.08 -41.02 8.28
C LEU A 344 71.40 -41.64 7.80
N VAL A 345 72.40 -41.74 8.69
CA VAL A 345 73.70 -42.32 8.35
C VAL A 345 73.56 -43.82 8.12
N GLU A 346 72.85 -44.55 8.99
CA GLU A 346 72.58 -45.98 8.81
C GLU A 346 71.80 -46.25 7.53
N GLU A 347 70.71 -45.52 7.28
CA GLU A 347 69.89 -45.63 6.06
C GLU A 347 70.71 -45.32 4.80
N LEU A 348 71.56 -44.28 4.81
CA LEU A 348 72.43 -43.96 3.69
C LEU A 348 73.49 -45.04 3.47
N THR A 349 74.08 -45.58 4.54
CA THR A 349 75.05 -46.67 4.42
C THR A 349 74.41 -47.95 3.93
N GLU A 350 73.23 -48.32 4.44
CA GLU A 350 72.45 -49.46 3.96
C GLU A 350 72.10 -49.27 2.48
N ILE A 351 71.53 -48.13 2.09
CA ILE A 351 71.22 -47.83 0.68
C ILE A 351 72.48 -47.91 -0.19
N SER A 352 73.61 -47.37 0.26
CA SER A 352 74.87 -47.42 -0.49
C SER A 352 75.41 -48.84 -0.62
N LEU A 353 75.33 -49.65 0.43
CA LEU A 353 75.75 -51.05 0.44
C LEU A 353 74.80 -51.90 -0.41
N GLN A 354 73.50 -51.66 -0.32
CA GLN A 354 72.49 -52.34 -1.13
C GLN A 354 72.66 -51.97 -2.61
N ALA A 355 72.98 -50.71 -2.92
CA ALA A 355 73.37 -50.31 -4.27
C ALA A 355 74.68 -51.00 -4.69
N ALA A 356 75.72 -51.02 -3.87
CA ALA A 356 76.97 -51.69 -4.23
C ALA A 356 76.80 -53.20 -4.45
N LEU A 357 75.96 -53.86 -3.67
CA LEU A 357 75.77 -55.32 -3.68
C LEU A 357 74.73 -55.81 -4.71
N PHE A 358 73.64 -55.07 -4.91
CA PHE A 358 72.49 -55.50 -5.72
C PHE A 358 72.23 -54.64 -6.95
N TYR A 359 73.00 -53.57 -7.18
CA TYR A 359 72.84 -52.77 -8.38
C TYR A 359 73.45 -53.48 -9.58
N HIS A 360 72.60 -54.20 -10.31
CA HIS A 360 72.87 -54.52 -11.70
C HIS A 360 72.39 -53.36 -12.58
N PRO A 361 73.25 -52.73 -13.39
CA PRO A 361 72.78 -51.72 -14.34
C PRO A 361 71.76 -52.36 -15.28
N LYS A 362 70.53 -51.81 -15.33
CA LYS A 362 69.48 -52.31 -16.22
C LYS A 362 69.98 -52.25 -17.68
N PRO A 363 69.91 -53.33 -18.46
CA PRO A 363 70.55 -53.42 -19.78
C PRO A 363 69.96 -52.51 -20.88
N ASP A 364 68.99 -51.64 -20.60
CA ASP A 364 68.35 -50.77 -21.61
C ASP A 364 68.57 -49.25 -21.46
N MET A 365 69.32 -48.80 -20.44
CA MET A 365 69.52 -47.35 -20.22
C MET A 365 70.67 -46.72 -21.02
N PHE A 366 71.53 -47.52 -21.68
CA PHE A 366 72.67 -47.01 -22.45
C PHE A 366 72.30 -46.57 -23.88
N ARG A 367 71.21 -47.11 -24.46
CA ARG A 367 70.73 -46.71 -25.80
C ARG A 367 69.90 -45.43 -25.78
N ALA A 368 69.13 -45.19 -24.72
CA ALA A 368 68.30 -43.98 -24.59
C ALA A 368 69.09 -42.72 -24.22
N SER A 369 70.16 -42.85 -23.42
CA SER A 369 71.00 -41.70 -23.03
C SER A 369 71.89 -41.19 -24.17
N THR A 370 72.44 -42.10 -24.98
CA THR A 370 73.30 -41.76 -26.13
C THR A 370 72.52 -41.11 -27.27
N ALA A 371 71.26 -41.50 -27.48
CA ALA A 371 70.37 -40.85 -28.45
C ALA A 371 70.05 -39.39 -28.04
N ARG A 372 69.68 -39.16 -26.77
CA ARG A 372 69.40 -37.81 -26.24
C ARG A 372 70.63 -36.91 -26.23
N LEU A 373 71.82 -37.45 -25.90
CA LEU A 373 73.08 -36.71 -25.98
C LEU A 373 73.41 -36.27 -27.41
N ARG A 374 73.16 -37.14 -28.41
CA ARG A 374 73.35 -36.78 -29.83
C ARG A 374 72.38 -35.71 -30.32
N GLU A 375 71.13 -35.72 -29.86
CA GLU A 375 70.16 -34.68 -30.19
C GLU A 375 70.53 -33.33 -29.57
N ASN A 376 70.91 -33.31 -28.29
CA ASN A 376 71.36 -32.10 -27.61
C ASN A 376 72.63 -31.50 -28.26
N LEU A 377 73.60 -32.34 -28.66
CA LEU A 377 74.79 -31.88 -29.38
C LEU A 377 74.45 -31.28 -30.76
N LYS A 378 73.48 -31.85 -31.49
CA LYS A 378 73.00 -31.30 -32.77
C LYS A 378 72.29 -29.95 -32.59
N GLN A 379 71.53 -29.77 -31.51
CA GLN A 379 70.88 -28.51 -31.17
C GLN A 379 71.91 -27.43 -30.80
N GLN A 380 72.89 -27.76 -29.97
CA GLN A 380 73.98 -26.83 -29.62
C GLN A 380 74.83 -26.42 -30.83
N HIS A 381 75.08 -27.33 -31.78
CA HIS A 381 75.76 -26.97 -33.03
C HIS A 381 74.94 -26.04 -33.92
N LYS A 382 73.62 -26.26 -34.04
CA LYS A 382 72.71 -25.35 -34.76
C LYS A 382 72.63 -23.98 -34.11
N GLU A 383 72.60 -23.90 -32.78
CA GLU A 383 72.58 -22.65 -32.03
C GLU A 383 73.89 -21.87 -32.23
N LYS A 384 75.04 -22.54 -32.18
CA LYS A 384 76.35 -21.92 -32.48
C LYS A 384 76.48 -21.44 -33.93
N GLU A 385 75.98 -22.20 -34.90
CA GLU A 385 75.94 -21.75 -36.31
C GLU A 385 75.03 -20.53 -36.51
N GLN A 386 73.93 -20.44 -35.77
CA GLN A 386 73.04 -19.27 -35.80
C GLN A 386 73.65 -18.05 -35.10
N GLU A 387 74.43 -18.23 -34.04
CA GLU A 387 75.19 -17.15 -33.39
C GLU A 387 76.34 -16.66 -34.27
N GLN A 388 77.07 -17.55 -34.96
CA GLN A 388 78.13 -17.16 -35.90
C GLN A 388 77.61 -16.45 -37.15
N LYS A 389 76.38 -16.72 -37.59
CA LYS A 389 75.73 -15.97 -38.71
C LYS A 389 75.15 -14.62 -38.29
N LYS A 390 75.07 -14.33 -36.99
CA LYS A 390 74.57 -13.06 -36.42
C LYS A 390 75.69 -12.09 -36.04
N GLN A 391 76.94 -12.54 -36.00
CA GLN A 391 78.15 -11.71 -36.02
C GLN A 391 78.58 -11.49 -37.47
#